data_AF-A0A850MGS4-F1
#
_entry.id   AF-A0A850MGS4-F1
#
_cell.length_a   1.000
_cell.length_b   1.000
_cell.length_c   1.000
_cell.angle_alpha   90.00
_cell.angle_beta   90.00
_cell.angle_gamma   90.00
#
_symmetry.space_group_name_H-M   'P 1'
#
loop_
_entity.id
_entity.type
_entity.pdbx_description
1 polymer ?
#
loop_
_entity_poly.entity_id
_entity_poly.type
_entity_poly.pdbx_seq_one_letter_code
_entity_poly.pdbx_strand_id
1 'polypeptide(L)'
;MQAISHFLIGIIIHILLIDIFPPLGLILMIFVAFFSHFLVDSLARMTYHLKEAQPDDKFWVIYHLIIIPAGFVVLIVFWKPYWLAMGMAVLIDIYDWGFIRGIRKLKKDPLWLEGYEIHPLIDKFRTKFFSWLPDWNEKRYGVVPEAIFITLLLIIIYFI
;
A
#
# COMPACT_ATOMS: atom_id res chain seq x y z
N MET A 1 -3.51 -0.31 2.84
CA MET A 1 -3.38 -1.80 2.81
C MET A 1 -1.95 -2.15 3.19
N GLN A 2 -1.55 -3.42 3.22
CA GLN A 2 -0.13 -3.74 3.42
C GLN A 2 0.71 -3.42 2.18
N ALA A 3 1.97 -3.04 2.36
CA ALA A 3 2.88 -2.60 1.30
C ALA A 3 2.98 -3.58 0.11
N ILE A 4 2.88 -4.89 0.36
CA ILE A 4 2.87 -5.91 -0.69
C ILE A 4 1.79 -5.65 -1.75
N SER A 5 0.61 -5.18 -1.36
CA SER A 5 -0.49 -4.90 -2.28
C SER A 5 -0.16 -3.71 -3.19
N HIS A 6 0.51 -2.68 -2.66
CA HIS A 6 0.96 -1.53 -3.43
C HIS A 6 2.07 -1.92 -4.41
N PHE A 7 3.01 -2.77 -4.00
CA PHE A 7 4.05 -3.29 -4.88
C PHE A 7 3.48 -4.05 -6.06
N LEU A 8 2.56 -4.99 -5.81
CA LEU A 8 1.96 -5.80 -6.87
C LEU A 8 1.13 -4.95 -7.84
N ILE A 9 0.38 -3.96 -7.35
CA ILE A 9 -0.33 -3.00 -8.21
C ILE A 9 0.65 -2.17 -9.04
N GLY A 10 1.75 -1.69 -8.44
CA GLY A 10 2.81 -0.98 -9.16
C GLY A 10 3.42 -1.82 -10.30
N ILE A 11 3.66 -3.11 -10.05
CA ILE A 11 4.17 -4.05 -11.07
C ILE A 11 3.16 -4.17 -12.23
N ILE A 12 1.88 -4.38 -11.96
CA ILE A 12 0.84 -4.48 -12.99
C ILE A 12 0.76 -3.18 -13.80
N ILE A 13 0.76 -2.02 -13.15
CA ILE A 13 0.75 -0.71 -13.82
C ILE A 13 1.95 -0.55 -14.74
N HIS A 14 3.14 -0.99 -14.31
CA HIS A 14 4.33 -0.96 -15.15
C HIS A 14 4.15 -1.80 -16.41
N ILE A 15 3.76 -3.08 -16.24
CA ILE A 15 3.57 -4.02 -17.36
C ILE A 15 2.55 -3.48 -18.37
N LEU A 16 1.45 -2.91 -17.87
CA LEU A 16 0.39 -2.38 -18.74
C LEU A 16 0.75 -1.07 -19.45
N LEU A 17 1.65 -0.23 -18.92
CA LEU A 17 1.86 1.12 -19.46
C LEU A 17 3.16 1.30 -20.21
N ILE A 18 4.24 0.65 -19.78
CA ILE A 18 5.56 0.82 -20.40
C ILE A 18 5.58 0.29 -21.83
N ASP A 19 5.01 -0.90 -22.05
CA ASP A 19 5.05 -1.54 -23.37
C ASP A 19 3.95 -1.03 -24.31
N ILE A 20 2.83 -0.53 -23.76
CA ILE A 20 1.66 -0.11 -24.56
C ILE A 20 1.80 1.34 -25.05
N PHE A 21 2.46 2.23 -24.30
CA PHE A 21 2.46 3.68 -24.60
C PHE A 21 3.84 4.34 -24.75
N PRO A 22 4.83 3.79 -25.48
CA PRO A 22 6.09 4.53 -25.70
C PRO A 22 5.86 5.82 -26.52
N PRO A 23 6.36 7.01 -26.09
CA PRO A 23 7.25 7.29 -24.95
C PRO A 23 6.56 7.76 -23.66
N LEU A 24 5.23 7.95 -23.67
CA LEU A 24 4.46 8.48 -22.54
C LEU A 24 4.27 7.48 -21.39
N GLY A 25 4.53 6.19 -21.63
CA GLY A 25 4.32 5.10 -20.70
C GLY A 25 5.03 5.30 -19.37
N LEU A 26 6.25 5.85 -19.37
CA LEU A 26 7.00 6.13 -18.14
C LEU A 26 6.30 7.20 -17.28
N ILE A 27 5.88 8.30 -17.92
CA ILE A 27 5.21 9.41 -17.23
C ILE A 27 3.86 8.92 -16.70
N LEU A 28 3.07 8.26 -17.55
CA LEU A 28 1.78 7.67 -17.16
C LEU A 28 1.95 6.66 -16.02
N MET A 29 2.95 5.79 -16.08
CA MET A 29 3.25 4.82 -15.03
C MET A 29 3.52 5.53 -13.69
N ILE A 30 4.36 6.57 -13.67
CA ILE A 30 4.64 7.32 -12.44
C ILE A 30 3.36 7.90 -11.84
N PHE A 31 2.56 8.60 -12.65
CA PHE A 31 1.32 9.21 -12.17
C PHE A 31 0.29 8.17 -11.72
N VAL A 32 0.04 7.14 -12.52
CA VAL A 32 -0.94 6.10 -12.22
C VAL A 32 -0.51 5.27 -11.02
N ALA A 33 0.78 4.91 -10.90
CA ALA A 33 1.30 4.21 -9.73
C ALA A 33 1.15 5.05 -8.46
N PHE A 34 1.52 6.33 -8.49
CA PHE A 34 1.35 7.23 -7.34
C PHE A 34 -0.11 7.34 -6.91
N PHE A 35 -1.03 7.61 -7.85
CA PHE A 35 -2.45 7.75 -7.52
C PHE A 35 -3.16 6.43 -7.23
N SER A 36 -2.60 5.28 -7.64
CA SER A 36 -3.14 3.96 -7.29
C SER A 36 -3.24 3.76 -5.78
N HIS A 37 -2.37 4.43 -5.01
CA HIS A 37 -2.36 4.39 -3.56
C HIS A 37 -3.74 4.77 -2.98
N PHE A 38 -4.41 5.81 -3.52
CA PHE A 38 -5.75 6.22 -3.08
C PHE A 38 -6.80 5.12 -3.24
N LEU A 39 -6.72 4.37 -4.35
CA LEU A 39 -7.63 3.27 -4.64
C LEU A 39 -7.34 2.07 -3.73
N VAL A 40 -6.07 1.66 -3.66
CA VAL A 40 -5.63 0.51 -2.86
C VAL A 40 -5.94 0.73 -1.38
N ASP A 41 -5.65 1.91 -0.83
CA ASP A 41 -5.97 2.22 0.56
C ASP A 41 -7.46 2.38 0.85
N SER A 42 -8.25 2.69 -0.17
CA SER A 42 -9.71 2.66 -0.02
C SER A 42 -10.24 1.24 0.21
N LEU A 43 -9.61 0.24 -0.41
CA LEU A 43 -9.94 -1.17 -0.20
C LEU A 43 -9.54 -1.70 1.18
N ALA A 44 -8.63 -1.00 1.88
CA ALA A 44 -8.22 -1.36 3.25
C ALA A 44 -9.38 -1.33 4.25
N ARG A 45 -10.53 -0.70 3.92
CA ARG A 45 -11.76 -0.82 4.73
C ARG A 45 -12.18 -2.27 4.89
N MET A 46 -12.04 -3.07 3.85
CA MET A 46 -12.43 -4.48 3.88
C MET A 46 -11.32 -5.37 4.43
N THR A 47 -10.19 -4.84 4.90
CA THR A 47 -9.07 -5.68 5.33
C THR A 47 -8.74 -5.53 6.80
N TYR A 48 -7.99 -6.46 7.37
CA TYR A 48 -7.52 -6.34 8.74
C TYR A 48 -6.35 -5.35 8.78
N HIS A 49 -6.67 -4.10 9.04
CA HIS A 49 -5.73 -2.98 8.98
C HIS A 49 -6.01 -2.01 10.12
N LEU A 50 -5.35 -2.24 11.25
CA LEU A 50 -5.49 -1.42 12.45
C LEU A 50 -4.77 -0.08 12.28
N LYS A 51 -5.37 0.98 12.84
CA LYS A 51 -4.77 2.33 12.86
C LYS A 51 -3.46 2.39 13.65
N GLU A 52 -3.40 1.62 14.74
CA GLU A 52 -2.25 1.56 15.64
C GLU A 52 -1.71 0.13 15.73
N ALA A 53 -0.38 0.02 15.86
CA ALA A 53 0.27 -1.26 16.08
C ALA A 53 -0.18 -1.89 17.41
N GLN A 54 -0.42 -3.20 17.42
CA GLN A 54 -0.84 -3.96 18.60
C GLN A 54 0.20 -5.04 18.94
N PRO A 55 1.37 -4.68 19.49
CA PRO A 55 2.45 -5.64 19.75
C PRO A 55 2.06 -6.71 20.78
N ASP A 56 1.08 -6.44 21.64
CA ASP A 56 0.58 -7.39 22.63
C ASP A 56 -0.48 -8.37 22.07
N ASP A 57 -1.07 -8.09 20.89
CA ASP A 57 -1.99 -9.02 20.23
C ASP A 57 -1.23 -10.05 19.39
N LYS A 58 -1.23 -11.30 19.85
CA LYS A 58 -0.61 -12.44 19.15
C LYS A 58 -1.09 -12.57 17.70
N PHE A 59 -2.36 -12.29 17.42
CA PHE A 59 -2.88 -12.38 16.06
C PHE A 59 -2.23 -11.33 15.16
N TRP A 60 -2.18 -10.09 15.63
CA TRP A 60 -1.54 -8.98 14.91
C TRP A 60 -0.06 -9.29 14.63
N VAL A 61 0.66 -9.79 15.64
CA VAL A 61 2.08 -10.17 15.51
C VAL A 61 2.27 -11.28 14.48
N ILE A 62 1.52 -12.38 14.56
CA ILE A 62 1.64 -13.51 13.62
C ILE A 62 1.34 -13.07 12.19
N TYR A 63 0.27 -12.29 12.01
CA TYR A 63 -0.09 -11.76 10.70
C TYR A 63 1.03 -10.88 10.11
N HIS A 64 1.63 -10.00 10.92
CA HIS A 64 2.73 -9.16 10.45
C HIS A 64 4.04 -9.93 10.22
N LEU A 65 4.30 -10.99 11.01
CA LEU A 65 5.42 -11.91 10.77
C LEU A 65 5.32 -12.66 9.43
N ILE A 66 4.13 -12.76 8.84
CA ILE A 66 3.92 -13.37 7.53
C ILE A 66 3.96 -12.30 6.43
N ILE A 67 3.18 -11.22 6.60
CA ILE A 67 2.95 -10.27 5.51
C ILE A 67 4.17 -9.38 5.24
N ILE A 68 4.96 -9.05 6.27
CA ILE A 68 6.17 -8.23 6.11
C ILE A 68 7.22 -8.99 5.29
N PRO A 69 7.63 -10.24 5.65
CA PRO A 69 8.54 -11.01 4.81
C PRO A 69 8.00 -11.25 3.41
N ALA A 70 6.70 -11.52 3.24
CA ALA A 70 6.11 -11.66 1.91
C ALA A 70 6.27 -10.39 1.06
N GLY A 71 6.07 -9.20 1.65
CA GLY A 71 6.33 -7.93 0.99
C GLY A 71 7.80 -7.75 0.59
N PHE A 72 8.73 -8.16 1.46
CA PHE A 72 10.17 -8.15 1.12
C PHE A 72 10.52 -9.13 0.00
N VAL A 73 9.93 -10.33 -0.02
CA VAL A 73 10.14 -11.29 -1.12
C VAL A 73 9.68 -10.68 -2.44
N VAL A 74 8.48 -10.08 -2.49
CA VAL A 74 8.00 -9.39 -3.70
C VAL A 74 8.96 -8.27 -4.09
N LEU A 75 9.36 -7.42 -3.15
CA LEU A 75 10.27 -6.32 -3.41
C LEU A 75 11.59 -6.78 -4.04
N ILE A 76 12.20 -7.86 -3.49
CA ILE A 76 13.50 -8.38 -3.94
C ILE A 76 13.36 -9.08 -5.29
N VAL A 77 12.37 -9.96 -5.47
CA VAL A 77 12.17 -10.74 -6.70
C VAL A 77 11.87 -9.82 -7.88
N PHE A 78 11.07 -8.79 -7.66
CA PHE A 78 10.59 -7.89 -8.70
C PHE A 78 11.37 -6.57 -8.80
N TRP A 79 12.46 -6.40 -8.05
CA TRP A 79 13.18 -5.12 -7.94
C TRP A 79 13.63 -4.56 -9.30
N LYS A 80 14.48 -5.27 -10.04
CA LYS A 80 15.18 -4.71 -11.21
C LYS A 80 14.24 -4.11 -12.28
N PRO A 81 13.19 -4.82 -12.73
CA PRO A 81 12.27 -4.24 -13.72
C PRO A 81 11.30 -3.21 -13.12
N TYR A 82 10.88 -3.38 -11.86
CA TYR A 82 9.68 -2.67 -11.36
C TYR A 82 9.94 -1.71 -10.18
N TRP A 83 11.18 -1.52 -9.74
CA TRP A 83 11.51 -0.72 -8.54
C TRP A 83 10.87 0.67 -8.56
N LEU A 84 10.86 1.35 -9.72
CA LEU A 84 10.30 2.70 -9.82
C LEU A 84 8.78 2.68 -9.64
N ALA A 85 8.08 1.74 -10.27
CA ALA A 85 6.63 1.63 -10.16
C ALA A 85 6.19 1.21 -8.75
N MET A 86 6.88 0.23 -8.17
CA MET A 86 6.66 -0.17 -6.78
C MET A 86 6.93 0.99 -5.81
N GLY A 87 8.03 1.71 -6.03
CA GLY A 87 8.41 2.88 -5.24
C GLY A 87 7.37 4.00 -5.31
N MET A 88 6.85 4.29 -6.50
CA MET A 88 5.80 5.30 -6.67
C MET A 88 4.48 4.88 -6.01
N ALA A 89 4.11 3.60 -6.08
CA ALA A 89 2.88 3.07 -5.46
C ALA A 89 2.90 3.11 -3.91
N VAL A 90 4.09 3.09 -3.30
CA VAL A 90 4.28 3.16 -1.84
C VAL A 90 4.82 4.53 -1.38
N LEU A 91 4.98 5.51 -2.28
CA LEU A 91 5.68 6.76 -1.96
C LEU A 91 5.02 7.53 -0.80
N ILE A 92 3.68 7.51 -0.76
CA ILE A 92 2.91 8.14 0.32
C ILE A 92 3.21 7.47 1.67
N ASP A 93 3.36 6.14 1.69
CA ASP A 93 3.73 5.44 2.92
C ASP A 93 5.15 5.77 3.38
N ILE A 94 6.10 5.80 2.43
CA ILE A 94 7.48 6.17 2.72
C ILE A 94 7.52 7.58 3.32
N TYR A 95 6.74 8.52 2.77
CA TYR A 95 6.68 9.89 3.23
C TYR A 95 6.02 10.00 4.61
N ASP A 96 4.79 9.54 4.77
CA ASP A 96 4.05 9.73 6.03
C ASP A 96 4.58 8.84 7.16
N TRP A 97 4.70 7.54 6.92
CA TRP A 97 5.12 6.59 7.95
C TRP A 97 6.63 6.56 8.14
N GLY A 98 7.39 6.59 7.05
CA GLY A 98 8.85 6.55 7.09
C GLY A 98 9.46 7.88 7.54
N PHE A 99 9.11 8.97 6.86
CA PHE A 99 9.73 10.27 7.06
C PHE A 99 9.05 11.09 8.17
N ILE A 100 7.76 11.43 8.04
CA ILE A 100 7.06 12.29 9.00
C ILE A 100 7.03 11.67 10.40
N ARG A 101 6.51 10.44 10.53
CA ARG A 101 6.47 9.74 11.82
C ARG A 101 7.86 9.37 12.34
N GLY A 102 8.80 9.05 11.46
CA GLY A 102 10.20 8.82 11.83
C GLY A 102 10.82 10.03 12.53
N ILE A 103 10.64 11.22 11.95
CA ILE A 103 11.16 12.46 12.54
C ILE A 103 10.41 12.84 13.83
N ARG A 104 9.09 12.64 13.92
CA ARG A 104 8.34 12.85 15.17
C ARG A 104 8.94 12.07 16.34
N LYS A 105 9.28 10.80 16.11
CA LYS A 105 9.95 9.96 17.11
C LYS A 105 11.32 10.52 17.51
N LEU A 106 12.12 10.98 16.54
CA LEU A 106 13.43 11.57 16.80
C LEU A 106 13.33 12.90 17.57
N LYS A 107 12.37 13.75 17.21
CA LYS A 107 12.15 15.06 17.85
C LYS A 107 11.38 14.98 19.17
N LYS A 108 10.75 13.84 19.47
CA LYS A 108 9.83 13.66 20.60
C LYS A 108 8.69 14.69 20.60
N ASP A 109 8.31 15.15 19.42
CA ASP A 109 7.24 16.12 19.21
C ASP A 109 6.13 15.44 18.40
N PRO A 110 4.98 15.14 19.02
CA PRO A 110 3.89 14.43 18.36
C PRO A 110 3.18 15.28 17.30
N LEU A 111 3.31 16.62 17.36
CA LEU A 111 2.64 17.55 16.45
C LEU A 111 3.54 17.95 15.26
N TRP A 112 4.78 17.47 15.23
CA TRP A 112 5.74 17.86 14.21
C TRP A 112 5.24 17.48 12.82
N LEU A 113 4.99 18.48 11.98
CA LEU A 113 4.42 18.36 10.63
C LEU A 113 3.08 17.61 10.55
N GLU A 114 2.21 17.71 11.57
CA GLU A 114 0.86 17.11 11.53
C GLU A 114 0.03 17.53 10.31
N GLY A 115 0.20 18.77 9.84
CA GLY A 115 -0.49 19.29 8.66
C GLY A 115 0.08 18.87 7.30
N TYR A 116 1.18 18.10 7.26
CA TYR A 116 1.84 17.69 6.01
C TYR A 116 1.58 16.23 5.64
N GLU A 117 0.90 15.46 6.49
CA GLU A 117 0.52 14.09 6.16
C GLU A 117 -0.47 14.05 4.98
N ILE A 118 -0.29 13.06 4.12
CA ILE A 118 -1.15 12.82 2.95
C ILE A 118 -2.27 11.82 3.28
N HIS A 119 -2.08 10.89 4.23
CA HIS A 119 -3.09 9.93 4.65
C HIS A 119 -4.43 10.56 5.06
N PRO A 120 -4.50 11.72 5.76
CA PRO A 120 -5.77 12.40 6.01
C PRO A 120 -6.53 12.79 4.74
N LEU A 121 -5.84 13.07 3.63
CA LEU A 121 -6.47 13.30 2.33
C LEU A 121 -6.99 12.00 1.72
N ILE A 122 -6.24 10.90 1.85
CA ILE A 122 -6.67 9.56 1.41
C ILE A 122 -7.91 9.11 2.20
N ASP A 123 -7.94 9.33 3.51
CA ASP A 123 -9.09 9.01 4.37
C ASP A 123 -10.35 9.78 3.94
N LYS A 124 -10.20 11.05 3.57
CA LYS A 124 -11.30 11.87 3.01
C LYS A 124 -11.77 11.32 1.66
N PHE A 125 -10.85 10.97 0.77
CA PHE A 125 -11.16 10.35 -0.52
C PHE A 125 -11.93 9.04 -0.33
N ARG A 126 -11.40 8.15 0.51
CA ARG A 126 -12.01 6.87 0.87
C ARG A 126 -13.40 7.03 1.45
N THR A 127 -13.59 7.98 2.38
CA THR A 127 -14.90 8.24 2.98
C THR A 127 -15.90 8.79 1.96
N LYS A 128 -15.45 9.60 1.01
CA LYS A 128 -16.32 10.18 -0.02
C LYS A 128 -16.76 9.16 -1.07
N PHE A 129 -15.84 8.32 -1.55
CA PHE A 129 -16.08 7.45 -2.71
C PHE A 129 -16.30 5.96 -2.37
N PHE A 130 -15.87 5.53 -1.18
CA PHE A 130 -15.86 4.12 -0.76
C PHE A 130 -16.52 3.89 0.61
N SER A 131 -17.38 4.81 1.06
CA SER A 131 -18.16 4.64 2.30
C SER A 131 -19.11 3.45 2.29
N TRP A 132 -19.48 2.97 1.09
CA TRP A 132 -20.30 1.78 0.89
C TRP A 132 -19.57 0.46 1.17
N LEU A 133 -18.22 0.48 1.24
CA LEU A 133 -17.45 -0.70 1.63
C LEU A 133 -17.60 -0.96 3.13
N PRO A 134 -17.76 -2.24 3.54
CA PRO A 134 -17.81 -2.59 4.94
C PRO A 134 -16.48 -2.27 5.62
N ASP A 135 -16.55 -1.84 6.88
CA ASP A 135 -15.38 -1.57 7.72
C ASP A 135 -15.06 -2.81 8.56
N TRP A 136 -14.00 -3.51 8.15
CA TRP A 136 -13.45 -4.70 8.76
C TRP A 136 -12.04 -4.46 9.32
N ASN A 137 -11.61 -3.20 9.45
CA ASN A 137 -10.26 -2.82 9.89
C ASN A 137 -9.82 -3.53 11.18
N GLU A 138 -10.75 -3.70 12.12
CA GLU A 138 -10.51 -4.35 13.42
C GLU A 138 -10.91 -5.83 13.46
N LYS A 139 -11.46 -6.36 12.37
CA LYS A 139 -11.99 -7.72 12.32
C LYS A 139 -10.91 -8.67 11.81
N ARG A 140 -10.53 -9.65 12.63
CA ARG A 140 -9.47 -10.63 12.28
C ARG A 140 -9.71 -11.35 10.95
N TYR A 141 -10.96 -11.61 10.58
CA TYR A 141 -11.29 -12.21 9.28
C TYR A 141 -11.02 -11.28 8.08
N GLY A 142 -10.77 -9.98 8.31
CA GLY A 142 -10.34 -9.03 7.29
C GLY A 142 -8.97 -9.39 6.66
N VAL A 143 -8.21 -10.33 7.23
CA VAL A 143 -6.99 -10.85 6.56
C VAL A 143 -7.34 -11.64 5.29
N VAL A 144 -8.54 -12.23 5.22
CA VAL A 144 -8.98 -13.07 4.10
C VAL A 144 -9.09 -12.28 2.79
N PRO A 145 -9.86 -11.17 2.70
CA PRO A 145 -9.95 -10.39 1.47
C PRO A 145 -8.60 -9.82 1.03
N GLU A 146 -7.69 -9.47 1.95
CA GLU A 146 -6.34 -9.04 1.59
C GLU A 146 -5.52 -10.18 1.00
N ALA A 147 -5.57 -11.38 1.61
CA ALA A 147 -4.91 -12.56 1.06
C ALA A 147 -5.44 -12.90 -0.34
N ILE A 148 -6.77 -12.89 -0.52
CA ILE A 148 -7.41 -13.10 -1.83
C ILE A 148 -6.92 -12.06 -2.84
N PHE A 149 -6.92 -10.78 -2.47
CA PHE A 149 -6.46 -9.70 -3.34
C PHE A 149 -5.01 -9.90 -3.78
N ILE A 150 -4.10 -10.15 -2.84
CA ILE A 150 -2.68 -10.42 -3.12
C ILE A 150 -2.51 -11.63 -4.03
N THR A 151 -3.22 -12.73 -3.76
CA THR A 151 -3.17 -13.93 -4.61
C THR A 151 -3.65 -13.64 -6.02
N LEU A 152 -4.75 -12.90 -6.19
CA LEU A 152 -5.26 -12.51 -7.49
C LEU A 152 -4.26 -11.64 -8.27
N LEU A 153 -3.63 -10.66 -7.61
CA LEU A 153 -2.60 -9.83 -8.24
C LEU A 153 -1.39 -10.64 -8.69
N LEU A 154 -0.92 -11.58 -7.86
CA LEU A 154 0.17 -12.49 -8.22
C LEU A 154 -0.20 -13.39 -9.41
N ILE A 155 -1.43 -13.89 -9.44
CA ILE A 155 -1.94 -14.67 -10.57
C ILE A 155 -1.96 -13.82 -11.84
N ILE A 156 -2.45 -12.58 -11.76
CA ILE A 156 -2.45 -11.65 -12.90
C ILE A 156 -1.02 -11.46 -13.41
N ILE A 157 -0.07 -11.12 -12.54
CA ILE A 157 1.35 -10.92 -12.88
C ILE A 157 1.97 -12.18 -13.51
N TYR A 158 1.54 -13.38 -13.10
CA TYR A 158 2.03 -14.62 -13.68
C TYR A 158 1.56 -14.85 -15.12
N PHE A 159 0.38 -14.34 -15.48
CA PHE A 159 -0.25 -14.57 -16.79
C PHE A 159 -0.02 -13.44 -17.81
N ILE A 160 0.38 -12.25 -17.38
CA ILE A 160 0.73 -11.12 -18.25
C ILE A 160 2.23 -11.07 -18.50
#